data_AF-A0A8S3UQS6-F1
#
_entry.id   AF-A0A8S3UQS6-F1
#
_cell.length_a   1.000
_cell.length_b   1.000
_cell.length_c   1.000
_cell.angle_alpha   90.00
_cell.angle_beta   90.00
_cell.angle_gamma   90.00
#
_symmetry.space_group_name_H-M   'P 1'
#
loop_
_entity.id
_entity.type
_entity.pdbx_description
1 polymer ?
#
loop_
_entity_poly.entity_id
_entity_poly.type
_entity_poly.pdbx_seq_one_letter_code
_entity_poly.pdbx_strand_id
1 'polypeptide(L)'
;MVKRNQVLPVQLSLPSFKSDNGSLPSLSLSGFNEVITRTAFRNTNRNPCRKLCFGNPITASGKRKQTAKMVFIVLFPITVLTVMTAIGFTSSLRLHFKTENVIRNIDLKTNIGKLVSALQFERYKSSLYISEVGEYTKTDLLSVYQDTDIALKQLYTWPVSSTNQRKELQSHEKYRSHLLKHRNALLLSKSTFTGEIFFYSNDIEIFISSLYATIGEEETGFIWKSLIAFQELLMGRDYIDRELSYGIYFYSKGLFST
;
A
#
# COMPACT_ATOMS: atom_id res chain seq x y z
N MET A 1 -6.24 30.69 -8.34
CA MET A 1 -5.50 31.94 -8.67
C MET A 1 -4.03 31.73 -8.33
N VAL A 2 -3.18 31.51 -9.34
CA VAL A 2 -1.74 31.22 -9.18
C VAL A 2 -0.97 32.20 -10.07
N LYS A 3 -0.09 33.02 -9.48
CA LYS A 3 0.73 34.01 -10.20
C LYS A 3 1.91 33.32 -10.88
N ARG A 4 2.00 33.44 -12.22
CA ARG A 4 3.19 33.17 -13.03
C ARG A 4 4.14 34.36 -12.90
N ASN A 5 5.39 34.10 -12.52
CA ASN A 5 6.48 35.07 -12.70
C ASN A 5 7.15 34.80 -14.05
N GLN A 6 7.04 35.78 -14.95
CA GLN A 6 7.77 35.87 -16.20
C GLN A 6 9.16 36.46 -15.93
N VAL A 7 10.16 35.90 -16.60
CA VAL A 7 11.55 36.38 -16.60
C VAL A 7 11.68 37.43 -17.71
N LEU A 8 12.12 38.65 -17.35
CA LEU A 8 12.48 39.73 -18.29
C LEU A 8 14.02 39.81 -18.43
N PRO A 9 14.55 40.01 -19.64
CA PRO A 9 15.99 40.12 -19.88
C PRO A 9 16.50 41.52 -19.58
N VAL A 10 17.58 41.64 -18.81
CA VAL A 10 18.29 42.91 -18.60
C VAL A 10 19.36 43.06 -19.67
N GLN A 11 19.20 44.06 -20.52
CA GLN A 11 20.16 44.51 -21.52
C GLN A 11 21.41 45.09 -20.85
N LEU A 12 22.59 44.66 -21.30
CA LEU A 12 23.88 45.19 -20.88
C LEU A 12 24.22 46.40 -21.76
N SER A 13 24.10 47.62 -21.23
CA SER A 13 24.60 48.83 -21.90
C SER A 13 26.10 49.01 -21.64
N LEU A 14 26.87 49.11 -22.72
CA LEU A 14 28.28 49.50 -22.73
C LEU A 14 28.40 51.01 -22.49
N PRO A 15 29.25 51.49 -21.56
CA PRO A 15 29.64 52.89 -21.56
C PRO A 15 30.72 53.14 -22.61
N SER A 16 30.46 54.17 -23.41
CA SER A 16 31.32 54.86 -24.37
C SER A 16 32.75 55.07 -23.85
N PHE A 17 33.75 54.63 -24.65
CA PHE A 17 35.15 54.97 -24.45
C PHE A 17 35.45 56.26 -25.20
N LYS A 18 35.63 57.36 -24.46
CA LYS A 18 36.11 58.64 -24.98
C LYS A 18 37.62 58.50 -25.25
N SER A 19 38.01 58.76 -26.49
CA SER A 19 39.42 58.85 -26.91
C SER A 19 40.01 60.16 -26.42
N ASP A 20 40.89 60.10 -25.43
CA ASP A 20 41.82 61.21 -25.15
C ASP A 20 43.25 60.76 -25.42
N ASN A 21 43.83 61.43 -26.40
CA ASN A 21 45.22 61.31 -26.83
C ASN A 21 46.15 61.81 -25.73
N GLY A 22 47.09 60.98 -25.31
CA GLY A 22 48.17 61.37 -24.42
C GLY A 22 49.29 60.34 -24.48
N SER A 23 50.42 60.73 -25.06
CA SER A 23 51.64 59.95 -25.24
C SER A 23 52.12 59.29 -23.95
N LEU A 24 52.23 57.96 -23.96
CA LEU A 24 52.87 57.16 -22.90
C LEU A 24 54.39 57.13 -23.11
N PRO A 25 55.21 57.41 -22.08
CA PRO A 25 56.63 57.14 -22.14
C PRO A 25 56.86 55.62 -22.04
N SER A 26 57.84 55.11 -22.80
CA SER A 26 58.26 53.71 -22.78
C SER A 26 58.75 53.30 -21.39
N LEU A 27 57.95 52.51 -20.68
CA LEU A 27 58.30 51.87 -19.41
C LEU A 27 58.76 50.43 -19.66
N SER A 28 59.86 50.04 -19.04
CA SER A 28 60.46 48.71 -19.18
C SER A 28 59.57 47.60 -18.62
N LEU A 29 59.77 46.37 -19.12
CA LEU A 29 59.02 45.15 -18.80
C LEU A 29 58.96 44.84 -17.29
N SER A 30 59.95 45.30 -16.51
CA SER A 30 59.97 45.14 -15.05
C SER A 30 59.01 46.09 -14.33
N GLY A 31 58.85 47.32 -14.83
CA GLY A 31 57.89 48.30 -14.30
C GLY A 31 56.45 47.90 -14.56
N PHE A 32 56.17 47.25 -15.71
CA PHE A 32 54.83 46.76 -16.03
C PHE A 32 54.38 45.64 -15.08
N ASN A 33 55.28 44.72 -14.73
CA ASN A 33 54.99 43.66 -13.76
C ASN A 33 54.81 44.20 -12.33
N GLU A 34 55.52 45.26 -11.94
CA GLU A 34 55.33 45.91 -10.64
C GLU A 34 54.00 46.69 -10.58
N VAL A 35 53.58 47.30 -11.69
CA VAL A 35 52.31 48.02 -11.79
C VAL A 35 51.12 47.07 -11.83
N ILE A 36 51.21 45.94 -12.53
CA ILE A 36 50.17 44.89 -12.50
C ILE A 36 50.05 44.29 -11.10
N THR A 37 51.17 44.04 -10.41
CA THR A 37 51.12 43.53 -9.02
C THR A 37 50.60 44.56 -8.04
N ARG A 38 50.92 45.86 -8.18
CA ARG A 38 50.33 46.92 -7.34
C ARG A 38 48.87 47.19 -7.63
N THR A 39 48.41 47.04 -8.87
CA THR A 39 47.00 47.25 -9.23
C THR A 39 46.11 46.04 -8.91
N ALA A 40 46.66 44.82 -8.89
CA ALA A 40 45.95 43.62 -8.44
C ALA A 40 45.75 43.54 -6.91
N PHE A 41 46.56 44.25 -6.12
CA PHE A 41 46.53 44.20 -4.65
C PHE A 41 46.12 45.51 -3.95
N ARG A 42 45.56 46.49 -4.67
CA ARG A 42 45.08 47.73 -4.04
C ARG A 42 43.73 47.51 -3.34
N ASN A 43 43.85 47.09 -2.08
CA ASN A 43 42.97 47.36 -0.94
C ASN A 43 41.49 47.64 -1.26
N THR A 44 40.66 46.60 -1.23
CA THR A 44 39.20 46.76 -1.05
C THR A 44 38.76 46.02 0.22
N ASN A 45 38.07 46.80 1.04
CA ASN A 45 37.63 46.52 2.40
C ASN A 45 36.87 45.20 2.56
N ARG A 46 37.18 44.55 3.70
CA ARG A 46 36.32 43.76 4.60
C ARG A 46 35.21 42.91 3.95
N ASN A 47 35.51 41.64 3.70
CA ASN A 47 34.54 40.54 3.78
C ASN A 47 35.29 39.21 4.08
N PRO A 48 34.88 38.42 5.10
CA PRO A 48 35.55 37.15 5.44
C PRO A 48 35.52 36.11 4.30
N CYS A 49 34.58 36.25 3.35
CA CYS A 49 34.49 35.41 2.16
C CYS A 49 35.67 35.52 1.19
N ARG A 50 36.45 36.62 1.16
CA ARG A 50 37.56 36.76 0.19
C ARG A 50 38.87 36.09 0.62
N LYS A 51 39.16 36.00 1.93
CA LYS A 51 40.32 35.23 2.44
C LYS A 51 40.15 33.73 2.20
N LEU A 52 38.90 33.26 2.20
CA LEU A 52 38.56 31.87 1.90
C LEU A 52 38.59 31.58 0.39
N CYS A 53 38.75 32.56 -0.50
CA CYS A 53 38.68 32.34 -1.95
C CYS A 53 39.99 32.66 -2.71
N PHE A 54 40.95 33.36 -2.11
CA PHE A 54 42.22 33.70 -2.77
C PHE A 54 43.43 33.31 -1.91
N GLY A 55 43.91 32.08 -2.09
CA GLY A 55 45.24 31.67 -1.64
C GLY A 55 46.25 31.92 -2.76
N ASN A 56 47.45 32.42 -2.43
CA ASN A 56 48.48 32.73 -3.43
C ASN A 56 48.93 31.43 -4.14
N PRO A 57 48.68 31.25 -5.46
CA PRO A 57 48.93 29.99 -6.18
C PRO A 57 50.42 29.70 -6.43
N ILE A 58 51.30 30.63 -6.05
CA ILE A 58 52.74 30.57 -6.32
C ILE A 58 53.49 29.83 -5.20
N THR A 59 52.95 29.76 -3.97
CA THR A 59 53.60 29.08 -2.83
C THR A 59 53.18 27.60 -2.75
N ALA A 60 54.08 26.68 -2.40
CA ALA A 60 53.80 25.23 -2.32
C ALA A 60 52.60 24.88 -1.40
N SER A 61 52.45 25.59 -0.28
CA SER A 61 51.30 25.47 0.62
C SER A 61 50.00 26.06 0.06
N GLY A 62 50.07 27.04 -0.84
CA GLY A 62 48.93 27.64 -1.53
C GLY A 62 48.33 26.71 -2.58
N LYS A 63 49.19 26.04 -3.37
CA LYS A 63 48.78 25.00 -4.34
C LYS A 63 48.00 23.87 -3.66
N ARG A 64 48.52 23.31 -2.55
CA ARG A 64 47.83 22.23 -1.80
C ARG A 64 46.45 22.65 -1.30
N LYS A 65 46.31 23.88 -0.78
CA LYS A 65 45.01 24.42 -0.33
C LYS A 65 44.03 24.64 -1.48
N GLN A 66 44.52 25.03 -2.66
CA GLN A 66 43.70 25.22 -3.85
C GLN A 66 43.24 23.88 -4.45
N THR A 67 44.11 22.88 -4.50
CA THR A 67 43.76 21.52 -4.91
C THR A 67 42.73 20.90 -3.97
N ALA A 68 42.90 21.07 -2.65
CA ALA A 68 41.92 20.60 -1.67
C ALA A 68 40.53 21.23 -1.87
N LYS A 69 40.45 22.52 -2.23
CA LYS A 69 39.16 23.17 -2.54
C LYS A 69 38.51 22.62 -3.79
N MET A 70 39.26 22.41 -4.87
CA MET A 70 38.70 21.78 -6.08
C MET A 70 38.16 20.39 -5.78
N VAL A 71 38.88 19.60 -4.97
CA VAL A 71 38.44 18.26 -4.55
C VAL A 71 37.16 18.33 -3.70
N PHE A 72 37.06 19.29 -2.77
CA PHE A 72 35.84 19.48 -1.97
C PHE A 72 34.62 19.91 -2.79
N ILE A 73 34.82 20.79 -3.79
CA ILE A 73 33.74 21.22 -4.70
C ILE A 73 33.17 20.05 -5.48
N VAL A 74 34.01 19.09 -5.88
CA VAL A 74 33.58 17.89 -6.62
C VAL A 74 33.03 16.81 -5.67
N LEU A 75 33.55 16.67 -4.46
CA LEU A 75 33.06 15.69 -3.48
C LEU A 75 31.66 16.01 -2.95
N PHE A 76 31.33 17.29 -2.78
CA PHE A 76 30.04 17.71 -2.23
C PHE A 76 28.81 17.19 -3.03
N PRO A 77 28.72 17.33 -4.36
CA PRO A 77 27.59 16.76 -5.11
C PRO A 77 27.59 15.23 -5.10
N ILE A 78 28.77 14.59 -5.04
CA ILE A 78 28.87 13.12 -4.97
C ILE A 78 28.31 12.63 -3.63
N THR A 79 28.65 13.26 -2.51
CA THR A 79 28.12 12.87 -1.19
C THR A 79 26.62 13.10 -1.10
N VAL A 80 26.12 14.24 -1.61
CA VAL A 80 24.67 14.51 -1.66
C VAL A 80 23.95 13.43 -2.47
N LEU A 81 24.48 13.04 -3.63
CA LEU A 81 23.88 11.99 -4.46
C LEU A 81 23.89 10.62 -3.76
N THR A 82 24.98 10.28 -3.07
CA THR A 82 25.06 9.02 -2.30
C THR A 82 24.08 8.98 -1.13
N VAL A 83 23.90 10.09 -0.41
CA VAL A 83 22.93 10.17 0.68
C VAL A 83 21.51 10.07 0.14
N MET A 84 21.20 10.76 -0.95
CA MET A 84 19.88 10.73 -1.58
C MET A 84 19.52 9.33 -2.09
N THR A 85 20.48 8.64 -2.73
CA THR A 85 20.30 7.26 -3.19
C THR A 85 20.19 6.27 -2.03
N ALA A 86 20.98 6.44 -0.96
CA ALA A 86 20.87 5.61 0.25
C ALA A 86 19.51 5.75 0.95
N ILE A 87 18.97 6.97 1.05
CA ILE A 87 17.63 7.24 1.59
C ILE A 87 16.55 6.60 0.70
N GLY A 88 16.65 6.77 -0.62
CA GLY A 88 15.74 6.16 -1.59
C GLY A 88 15.74 4.64 -1.48
N PHE A 89 16.92 4.02 -1.46
CA PHE A 89 17.08 2.58 -1.33
C PHE A 89 16.52 2.03 -0.01
N THR A 90 16.80 2.70 1.12
CA THR A 90 16.24 2.31 2.42
C THR A 90 14.72 2.38 2.43
N SER A 91 14.16 3.40 1.77
CA SER A 91 12.71 3.58 1.64
C SER A 91 12.10 2.49 0.76
N SER A 92 12.75 2.14 -0.36
CA SER A 92 12.34 1.04 -1.24
C SER A 92 12.39 -0.30 -0.53
N LEU A 93 13.42 -0.57 0.28
CA LEU A 93 13.51 -1.79 1.08
C LEU A 93 12.38 -1.89 2.11
N ARG A 94 12.13 -0.80 2.86
CA ARG A 94 11.02 -0.75 3.84
C ARG A 94 9.68 -0.96 3.16
N LEU A 95 9.48 -0.38 1.98
CA LEU A 95 8.28 -0.58 1.18
C LEU A 95 8.14 -2.05 0.77
N HIS A 96 9.21 -2.69 0.30
CA HIS A 96 9.19 -4.10 -0.11
C HIS A 96 8.82 -5.04 1.05
N PHE A 97 9.40 -4.84 2.24
CA PHE A 97 9.03 -5.63 3.42
C PHE A 97 7.59 -5.37 3.88
N LYS A 98 7.10 -4.12 3.77
CA LYS A 98 5.71 -3.80 4.08
C LYS A 98 4.73 -4.48 3.09
N THR A 99 5.09 -4.57 1.81
CA THR A 99 4.26 -5.18 0.77
C THR A 99 4.05 -6.68 0.98
N GLU A 100 5.06 -7.44 1.41
CA GLU A 100 4.92 -8.88 1.69
C GLU A 100 3.85 -9.19 2.74
N ASN A 101 3.86 -8.44 3.86
CA ASN A 101 2.86 -8.61 4.91
C ASN A 101 1.46 -8.19 4.43
N VAL A 102 1.38 -7.12 3.64
CA VAL A 102 0.12 -6.67 3.03
C VAL A 102 -0.46 -7.75 2.11
N ILE A 103 0.36 -8.38 1.26
CA ILE A 103 -0.10 -9.47 0.36
C ILE A 103 -0.66 -10.65 1.16
N ARG A 104 0.04 -11.09 2.23
CA ARG A 104 -0.43 -12.19 3.08
C ARG A 104 -1.76 -11.86 3.76
N ASN A 105 -1.92 -10.63 4.25
CA ASN A 105 -3.16 -10.17 4.86
C ASN A 105 -4.32 -10.12 3.86
N ILE A 106 -4.04 -9.70 2.61
CA ILE A 106 -5.04 -9.72 1.52
C ILE A 106 -5.44 -11.16 1.18
N ASP A 107 -4.49 -12.09 1.12
CA ASP A 107 -4.78 -13.49 0.84
C ASP A 107 -5.66 -14.11 1.94
N LEU A 108 -5.35 -13.85 3.21
CA LEU A 108 -6.18 -14.26 4.34
C LEU A 108 -7.62 -13.73 4.20
N LYS A 109 -7.80 -12.43 3.96
CA LYS A 109 -9.12 -11.80 3.79
C LYS A 109 -9.89 -12.39 2.62
N THR A 110 -9.19 -12.63 1.51
CA THR A 110 -9.78 -13.23 0.30
C THR A 110 -10.23 -14.67 0.58
N ASN A 111 -9.43 -15.45 1.32
CA ASN A 111 -9.77 -16.83 1.68
C ASN A 111 -10.93 -16.89 2.70
N ILE A 112 -11.02 -15.95 3.64
CA ILE A 112 -12.21 -15.79 4.50
C ILE A 112 -13.45 -15.50 3.64
N GLY A 113 -13.35 -14.58 2.68
CA GLY A 113 -14.46 -14.25 1.78
C GLY A 113 -14.89 -15.43 0.90
N LYS A 114 -13.95 -16.25 0.42
CA LYS A 114 -14.25 -17.51 -0.30
C LYS A 114 -15.00 -18.50 0.60
N LEU A 115 -14.57 -18.66 1.86
CA LEU A 115 -15.26 -19.51 2.83
C LEU A 115 -16.68 -19.02 3.07
N VAL A 116 -16.88 -17.71 3.30
CA VAL A 116 -18.21 -17.10 3.45
C VAL A 116 -19.08 -17.39 2.23
N SER A 117 -18.55 -17.16 1.02
CA SER A 117 -19.28 -17.46 -0.22
C SER A 117 -19.63 -18.94 -0.37
N ALA A 118 -18.74 -19.85 0.05
CA ALA A 118 -18.99 -21.29 -0.01
C ALA A 118 -20.08 -21.70 0.98
N LEU A 119 -20.05 -21.17 2.21
CA LEU A 119 -21.09 -21.40 3.22
C LEU A 119 -22.45 -20.83 2.81
N GLN A 120 -22.47 -19.65 2.19
CA GLN A 120 -23.69 -19.06 1.62
C GLN A 120 -24.31 -19.97 0.55
N PHE A 121 -23.47 -20.50 -0.34
CA PHE A 121 -23.91 -21.41 -1.39
C PHE A 121 -24.35 -22.77 -0.85
N GLU A 122 -23.66 -23.29 0.17
CA GLU A 122 -24.05 -24.51 0.88
C GLU A 122 -25.40 -24.34 1.57
N ARG A 123 -25.62 -23.23 2.28
CA ARG A 123 -26.94 -22.88 2.86
C ARG A 123 -28.03 -22.91 1.81
N TYR A 124 -27.81 -22.22 0.69
CA TYR A 124 -28.77 -22.15 -0.42
C TYR A 124 -29.12 -23.55 -0.97
N LYS A 125 -28.10 -24.39 -1.23
CA LYS A 125 -28.33 -25.77 -1.73
C LYS A 125 -28.98 -26.67 -0.69
N SER A 126 -28.61 -26.55 0.59
CA SER A 126 -29.26 -27.27 1.69
C SER A 126 -30.73 -26.88 1.81
N SER A 127 -31.05 -25.60 1.72
CA SER A 127 -32.44 -25.10 1.69
C SER A 127 -33.23 -25.68 0.53
N LEU A 128 -32.64 -25.75 -0.68
CA LEU A 128 -33.28 -26.37 -1.84
C LEU A 128 -33.53 -27.87 -1.64
N TYR A 129 -32.58 -28.59 -1.02
CA TYR A 129 -32.71 -30.01 -0.71
C TYR A 129 -33.87 -30.29 0.27
N ILE A 130 -34.06 -29.43 1.27
CA ILE A 130 -35.17 -29.55 2.24
C ILE A 130 -36.53 -29.24 1.59
N SER A 131 -36.58 -28.29 0.66
CA SER A 131 -37.79 -27.76 0.02
C SER A 131 -38.36 -28.65 -1.10
N GLU A 132 -38.43 -29.97 -0.91
CA GLU A 132 -39.20 -30.90 -1.77
C GLU A 132 -38.60 -31.31 -3.14
N VAL A 133 -37.29 -31.07 -3.40
CA VAL A 133 -36.55 -31.64 -4.55
C VAL A 133 -35.35 -32.51 -4.10
N GLY A 134 -35.41 -33.02 -2.87
CA GLY A 134 -34.26 -33.56 -2.15
C GLY A 134 -33.50 -34.67 -2.88
N GLU A 135 -34.18 -35.63 -3.50
CA GLU A 135 -33.50 -36.77 -4.15
C GLU A 135 -32.71 -36.35 -5.41
N TYR A 136 -33.24 -35.41 -6.20
CA TYR A 136 -32.59 -34.92 -7.42
C TYR A 136 -31.48 -33.89 -7.15
N THR A 137 -31.49 -33.25 -5.98
CA THR A 137 -30.51 -32.21 -5.61
C THR A 137 -29.40 -32.74 -4.71
N LYS A 138 -29.45 -34.01 -4.30
CA LYS A 138 -28.47 -34.64 -3.42
C LYS A 138 -27.06 -34.64 -4.00
N THR A 139 -26.90 -34.96 -5.29
CA THR A 139 -25.59 -34.98 -5.95
C THR A 139 -24.96 -33.59 -5.99
N ASP A 140 -25.76 -32.58 -6.33
CA ASP A 140 -25.35 -31.18 -6.32
C ASP A 140 -24.95 -30.74 -4.90
N LEU A 141 -25.74 -31.09 -3.89
CA LEU A 141 -25.44 -30.74 -2.51
C LEU A 141 -24.11 -31.36 -2.04
N LEU A 142 -23.86 -32.62 -2.39
CA LEU A 142 -22.59 -33.28 -2.06
C LEU A 142 -21.39 -32.62 -2.75
N SER A 143 -21.54 -32.13 -3.98
CA SER A 143 -20.47 -31.35 -4.62
C SER A 143 -20.18 -30.04 -3.87
N VAL A 144 -21.22 -29.34 -3.40
CA VAL A 144 -21.03 -28.10 -2.65
C VAL A 144 -20.34 -28.34 -1.32
N TYR A 145 -20.60 -29.45 -0.64
CA TYR A 145 -19.86 -29.82 0.58
C TYR A 145 -18.36 -29.97 0.32
N GLN A 146 -17.98 -30.50 -0.84
CA GLN A 146 -16.57 -30.61 -1.23
C GLN A 146 -15.95 -29.23 -1.46
N ASP A 147 -16.66 -28.33 -2.14
CA ASP A 147 -16.20 -26.97 -2.38
C ASP A 147 -15.99 -26.20 -1.07
N THR A 148 -16.93 -26.31 -0.12
CA THR A 148 -16.78 -25.71 1.20
C THR A 148 -15.60 -26.31 1.96
N ASP A 149 -15.40 -27.63 1.89
CA ASP A 149 -14.24 -28.28 2.53
C ASP A 149 -12.90 -27.83 1.92
N ILE A 150 -12.87 -27.56 0.60
CA ILE A 150 -11.70 -26.99 -0.06
C ILE A 150 -11.46 -25.55 0.41
N ALA A 151 -12.50 -24.72 0.44
CA ALA A 151 -12.40 -23.34 0.94
C ALA A 151 -11.92 -23.31 2.40
N LEU A 152 -12.41 -24.24 3.22
CA LEU A 152 -12.00 -24.39 4.61
C LEU A 152 -10.52 -24.80 4.71
N LYS A 153 -10.02 -25.71 3.85
CA LYS A 153 -8.60 -26.12 3.82
C LYS A 153 -7.65 -25.01 3.36
N GLN A 154 -8.11 -24.10 2.50
CA GLN A 154 -7.30 -22.96 2.03
C GLN A 154 -7.05 -21.91 3.13
N LEU A 155 -7.79 -21.99 4.23
CA LEU A 155 -7.67 -21.06 5.34
C LEU A 155 -6.51 -21.46 6.27
N TYR A 156 -5.32 -20.91 6.01
CA TYR A 156 -4.11 -21.23 6.79
C TYR A 156 -4.14 -20.71 8.24
N THR A 157 -4.81 -19.57 8.47
CA THR A 157 -4.96 -18.95 9.80
C THR A 157 -6.44 -18.85 10.12
N TRP A 158 -6.80 -19.32 11.32
CA TRP A 158 -8.18 -19.27 11.79
C TRP A 158 -8.58 -17.83 12.14
N PRO A 159 -9.64 -17.28 11.54
CA PRO A 159 -9.94 -15.85 11.62
C PRO A 159 -10.78 -15.49 12.85
N VAL A 160 -11.48 -16.47 13.44
CA VAL A 160 -12.34 -16.23 14.60
C VAL A 160 -11.50 -16.17 15.87
N SER A 161 -11.72 -15.13 16.67
CA SER A 161 -11.03 -14.93 17.94
C SER A 161 -11.23 -16.11 18.89
N SER A 162 -10.18 -16.48 19.62
CA SER A 162 -10.23 -17.49 20.68
C SER A 162 -11.21 -17.14 21.81
N THR A 163 -11.55 -15.85 21.94
CA THR A 163 -12.50 -15.34 22.94
C THR A 163 -13.96 -15.52 22.50
N ASN A 164 -14.22 -16.06 21.30
CA ASN A 164 -15.58 -16.35 20.87
C ASN A 164 -16.23 -17.38 21.82
N GLN A 165 -17.45 -17.08 22.25
CA GLN A 165 -18.23 -17.91 23.17
C GLN A 165 -18.60 -19.27 22.57
N ARG A 166 -18.69 -19.35 21.23
CA ARG A 166 -18.98 -20.60 20.50
C ARG A 166 -17.72 -21.43 20.34
N LYS A 167 -17.64 -22.52 21.12
CA LYS A 167 -16.46 -23.43 21.16
C LYS A 167 -16.21 -24.11 19.82
N GLU A 168 -17.27 -24.35 19.05
CA GLU A 168 -17.26 -24.97 17.74
C GLU A 168 -16.52 -24.13 16.70
N LEU A 169 -16.49 -22.81 16.89
CA LEU A 169 -15.85 -21.85 15.99
C LEU A 169 -14.46 -21.42 16.47
N GLN A 170 -13.89 -22.06 17.48
CA GLN A 170 -12.57 -21.67 18.01
C GLN A 170 -11.40 -22.23 17.23
N SER A 171 -11.60 -23.30 16.46
CA SER A 171 -10.55 -23.88 15.65
C SER A 171 -11.11 -24.49 14.38
N HIS A 172 -10.21 -24.62 13.40
CA HIS A 172 -10.48 -25.24 12.11
C HIS A 172 -11.12 -26.64 12.26
N GLU A 173 -10.50 -27.52 13.05
CA GLU A 173 -10.97 -28.90 13.21
C GLU A 173 -12.30 -29.01 13.96
N LYS A 174 -12.53 -28.13 14.94
CA LYS A 174 -13.81 -28.08 15.67
C LYS A 174 -14.93 -27.62 14.73
N TYR A 175 -14.66 -26.61 13.90
CA TYR A 175 -15.65 -26.10 12.96
C TYR A 175 -15.96 -27.13 11.87
N ARG A 176 -14.93 -27.80 11.35
CA ARG A 176 -15.08 -28.89 10.40
C ARG A 176 -15.95 -30.02 10.97
N SER A 177 -15.70 -30.40 12.21
CA SER A 177 -16.51 -31.41 12.91
C SER A 177 -17.95 -30.94 13.14
N HIS A 178 -18.15 -29.66 13.42
CA HIS A 178 -19.46 -29.02 13.57
C HIS A 178 -20.26 -29.08 12.27
N LEU A 179 -19.66 -28.69 11.14
CA LEU A 179 -20.26 -28.80 9.80
C LEU A 179 -20.61 -30.24 9.47
N LEU A 180 -19.68 -31.19 9.67
CA LEU A 180 -19.92 -32.60 9.35
C LEU A 180 -21.09 -33.18 10.15
N LYS A 181 -21.18 -32.85 11.44
CA LYS A 181 -22.30 -33.28 12.29
C LYS A 181 -23.63 -32.72 11.79
N HIS A 182 -23.64 -31.45 11.37
CA HIS A 182 -24.83 -30.79 10.83
C HIS A 182 -25.26 -31.42 9.49
N ARG A 183 -24.34 -31.60 8.54
CA ARG A 183 -24.59 -32.25 7.24
C ARG A 183 -25.17 -33.67 7.42
N ASN A 184 -24.63 -34.44 8.36
CA ASN A 184 -25.17 -35.76 8.68
C ASN A 184 -26.59 -35.69 9.27
N ALA A 185 -26.88 -34.70 10.11
CA ALA A 185 -28.22 -34.50 10.66
C ALA A 185 -29.25 -34.15 9.57
N LEU A 186 -28.84 -33.35 8.58
CA LEU A 186 -29.66 -33.03 7.41
C LEU A 186 -29.98 -34.28 6.57
N LEU A 187 -28.98 -35.10 6.27
CA LEU A 187 -29.16 -36.35 5.50
C LEU A 187 -30.03 -37.38 6.21
N LEU A 188 -30.10 -37.35 7.54
CA LEU A 188 -30.99 -38.17 8.37
C LEU A 188 -32.40 -37.55 8.54
N SER A 189 -32.71 -36.49 7.79
CA SER A 189 -34.00 -35.77 7.83
C SER A 189 -34.37 -35.25 9.23
N LYS A 190 -33.37 -34.91 10.05
CA LYS A 190 -33.58 -34.36 11.39
C LYS A 190 -33.57 -32.82 11.43
N SER A 191 -33.27 -32.16 10.32
CA SER A 191 -33.17 -30.70 10.22
C SER A 191 -34.46 -30.08 9.69
N THR A 192 -34.85 -28.93 10.24
CA THR A 192 -35.97 -28.11 9.73
C THR A 192 -35.41 -27.02 8.81
N PHE A 193 -36.21 -26.55 7.85
CA PHE A 193 -35.80 -25.47 6.94
C PHE A 193 -35.28 -24.23 7.68
N THR A 194 -36.03 -23.75 8.68
CA THR A 194 -35.63 -22.59 9.50
C THR A 194 -34.36 -22.87 10.31
N GLY A 195 -34.21 -24.10 10.83
CA GLY A 195 -33.00 -24.54 11.52
C GLY A 195 -31.78 -24.52 10.60
N GLU A 196 -31.94 -24.92 9.35
CA GLU A 196 -30.88 -24.91 8.34
C GLU A 196 -30.40 -23.49 8.01
N ILE A 197 -31.33 -22.57 7.74
CA ILE A 197 -30.99 -21.17 7.48
C ILE A 197 -30.30 -20.56 8.71
N PHE A 198 -30.83 -20.80 9.91
CA PHE A 198 -30.30 -20.21 11.13
C PHE A 198 -28.89 -20.73 11.44
N PHE A 199 -28.65 -22.03 11.26
CA PHE A 199 -27.34 -22.65 11.45
C PHE A 199 -26.24 -21.93 10.65
N TYR A 200 -26.39 -21.86 9.32
CA TYR A 200 -25.39 -21.21 8.48
C TYR A 200 -25.34 -19.69 8.67
N SER A 201 -26.49 -19.03 8.86
CA SER A 201 -26.51 -17.56 9.01
C SER A 201 -25.72 -17.10 10.24
N ASN A 202 -25.83 -17.83 11.35
CA ASN A 202 -25.06 -17.53 12.56
C ASN A 202 -23.55 -17.69 12.35
N ASP A 203 -23.14 -18.71 11.59
CA ASP A 203 -21.72 -18.93 11.28
C ASP A 203 -21.18 -17.86 10.33
N ILE A 204 -21.93 -17.58 9.25
CA ILE A 204 -21.60 -16.57 8.24
C ILE A 204 -21.43 -15.19 8.88
N GLU A 205 -22.34 -14.79 9.78
CA GLU A 205 -22.27 -13.50 10.48
C GLU A 205 -20.97 -13.37 11.30
N ILE A 206 -20.55 -14.44 11.97
CA ILE A 206 -19.29 -14.45 12.73
C ILE A 206 -18.08 -14.32 11.80
N PHE A 207 -18.08 -15.00 10.66
CA PHE A 207 -16.98 -14.87 9.68
C PHE A 207 -16.95 -13.48 9.02
N ILE A 208 -18.10 -12.89 8.72
CA ILE A 208 -18.18 -11.51 8.20
C ILE A 208 -17.69 -10.50 9.24
N SER A 209 -18.08 -10.66 10.51
CA SER A 209 -17.60 -9.81 11.63
C SER A 209 -16.10 -9.96 11.85
N SER A 210 -15.58 -11.18 11.74
CA SER A 210 -14.14 -11.44 11.78
C SER A 210 -13.40 -10.82 10.59
N LEU A 211 -13.99 -10.82 9.40
CA LEU A 211 -13.45 -10.13 8.23
C LEU A 211 -13.39 -8.61 8.45
N TYR A 212 -14.44 -8.00 9.04
CA TYR A 212 -14.44 -6.59 9.47
C TYR A 212 -13.25 -6.30 10.40
N ALA A 213 -13.08 -7.10 11.44
CA ALA A 213 -12.01 -6.91 12.43
C ALA A 213 -10.60 -7.06 11.81
N THR A 214 -10.48 -7.81 10.72
CA THR A 214 -9.21 -8.05 10.02
C THR A 214 -8.88 -6.91 9.03
N ILE A 215 -9.87 -6.13 8.58
CA ILE A 215 -9.66 -4.97 7.69
C ILE A 215 -9.23 -3.74 8.51
N GLY A 216 -7.92 -3.60 8.71
CA GLY A 216 -7.33 -2.41 9.35
C GLY A 216 -7.03 -1.27 8.37
N GLU A 217 -7.08 -0.02 8.84
CA GLU A 217 -6.74 1.20 8.09
C GLU A 217 -5.24 1.32 7.74
N GLU A 218 -4.39 0.42 8.26
CA GLU A 218 -2.95 0.43 8.03
C GLU A 218 -2.54 0.06 6.58
N GLU A 219 -3.51 -0.43 5.80
CA GLU A 219 -3.36 -0.79 4.39
C GLU A 219 -3.35 0.43 3.48
N THR A 220 -2.73 0.30 2.30
CA THR A 220 -2.72 1.40 1.33
C THR A 220 -4.15 1.79 0.96
N GLY A 221 -4.47 3.10 0.95
CA GLY A 221 -5.85 3.58 0.88
C GLY A 221 -6.68 3.12 -0.34
N PHE A 222 -6.07 2.62 -1.42
CA PHE A 222 -6.80 1.98 -2.52
C PHE A 222 -7.21 0.54 -2.16
N ILE A 223 -6.27 -0.28 -1.68
CA ILE A 223 -6.50 -1.67 -1.28
C ILE A 223 -7.57 -1.75 -0.18
N TRP A 224 -7.46 -0.88 0.83
CA TRP A 224 -8.44 -0.80 1.91
C TRP A 224 -9.86 -0.53 1.40
N LYS A 225 -10.03 0.42 0.47
CA LYS A 225 -11.33 0.70 -0.16
C LYS A 225 -11.86 -0.51 -0.94
N SER A 226 -11.01 -1.20 -1.69
CA SER A 226 -11.40 -2.42 -2.41
C SER A 226 -11.84 -3.53 -1.46
N LEU A 227 -11.18 -3.69 -0.32
CA LEU A 227 -11.54 -4.69 0.69
C LEU A 227 -12.87 -4.37 1.39
N ILE A 228 -13.12 -3.09 1.70
CA ILE A 228 -14.43 -2.65 2.21
C ILE A 228 -15.51 -2.92 1.16
N ALA A 229 -15.29 -2.56 -0.10
CA ALA A 229 -16.26 -2.81 -1.16
C ALA A 229 -16.53 -4.32 -1.33
N PHE A 230 -15.49 -5.15 -1.25
CA PHE A 230 -15.62 -6.61 -1.28
C PHE A 230 -16.46 -7.13 -0.11
N GLN A 231 -16.26 -6.58 1.08
CA GLN A 231 -17.03 -6.94 2.26
C GLN A 231 -18.51 -6.53 2.17
N GLU A 232 -18.80 -5.30 1.73
CA GLU A 232 -20.17 -4.84 1.50
C GLU A 232 -20.87 -5.72 0.45
N LEU A 233 -20.15 -6.16 -0.58
CA LEU A 233 -20.65 -7.11 -1.57
C LEU A 233 -21.02 -8.46 -0.93
N LEU A 234 -20.19 -8.99 -0.04
CA LEU A 234 -20.48 -10.24 0.68
C LEU A 234 -21.71 -10.14 1.56
N MET A 235 -21.90 -9.01 2.25
CA MET A 235 -23.11 -8.76 3.03
C MET A 235 -24.35 -8.62 2.15
N GLY A 236 -24.27 -7.84 1.07
CA GLY A 236 -25.37 -7.68 0.12
C GLY A 236 -25.80 -9.02 -0.47
N ARG A 237 -24.83 -9.86 -0.84
CA ARG A 237 -25.08 -11.23 -1.28
C ARG A 237 -25.75 -12.09 -0.20
N ASP A 238 -25.31 -11.98 1.06
CA ASP A 238 -25.92 -12.74 2.15
C ASP A 238 -27.41 -12.45 2.32
N TYR A 239 -27.81 -11.17 2.24
CA TYR A 239 -29.23 -10.78 2.27
C TYR A 239 -30.00 -11.40 1.11
N ILE A 240 -29.47 -11.30 -0.12
CA ILE A 240 -30.10 -11.88 -1.31
C ILE A 240 -30.26 -13.40 -1.15
N ASP A 241 -29.23 -14.09 -0.68
CA ASP A 241 -29.25 -15.55 -0.54
C ASP A 241 -30.25 -16.01 0.55
N ARG A 242 -30.43 -15.23 1.62
CA ARG A 242 -31.49 -15.48 2.63
C ARG A 242 -32.88 -15.32 2.01
N GLU A 243 -33.13 -14.19 1.33
CA GLU A 243 -34.41 -13.93 0.66
C GLU A 243 -34.75 -15.01 -0.36
N LEU A 244 -33.77 -15.43 -1.17
CA LEU A 244 -33.93 -16.50 -2.14
C LEU A 244 -34.27 -17.83 -1.47
N SER A 245 -33.62 -18.15 -0.35
CA SER A 245 -33.88 -19.38 0.39
C SER A 245 -35.31 -19.41 0.94
N TYR A 246 -35.77 -18.30 1.53
CA TYR A 246 -37.16 -18.17 1.98
C TYR A 246 -38.15 -18.24 0.82
N GLY A 247 -37.84 -17.60 -0.32
CA GLY A 247 -38.64 -17.66 -1.53
C GLY A 247 -38.79 -19.08 -2.06
N ILE A 248 -37.71 -19.85 -2.13
CA ILE A 248 -37.75 -21.26 -2.56
C ILE A 248 -38.63 -22.09 -1.63
N TYR A 249 -38.47 -21.92 -0.32
CA TYR A 249 -39.32 -22.62 0.64
C TYR A 249 -40.79 -22.25 0.49
N PHE A 250 -41.10 -20.96 0.34
CA PHE A 250 -42.45 -20.49 0.08
C PHE A 250 -43.05 -21.12 -1.18
N TYR A 251 -42.35 -21.05 -2.32
CA TYR A 251 -42.86 -21.60 -3.57
C TYR A 251 -42.95 -23.14 -3.54
N SER A 252 -42.09 -23.82 -2.79
CA SER A 252 -42.20 -25.28 -2.60
C SER A 252 -43.45 -25.65 -1.79
N LYS A 253 -43.79 -24.87 -0.74
CA LYS A 253 -44.94 -25.14 0.12
C LYS A 253 -46.26 -24.59 -0.42
N GLY A 254 -46.22 -23.65 -1.35
CA GLY A 254 -47.39 -23.06 -2.02
C GLY A 254 -48.22 -22.09 -1.17
N LEU A 255 -47.84 -21.79 0.09
CA LEU A 255 -48.59 -20.94 1.03
C LEU A 255 -47.65 -20.22 2.01
N PHE A 256 -48.05 -19.04 2.49
CA PHE A 256 -47.45 -18.40 3.66
C PHE A 256 -48.14 -18.95 4.91
N SER A 257 -47.41 -19.48 5.89
CA SER A 257 -47.98 -19.70 7.21
C SER A 257 -48.12 -18.33 7.89
N THR A 258 -49.36 -17.85 7.99
CA THR A 258 -49.75 -16.68 8.80
C THR A 258 -49.50 -16.92 10.28
#